data_AF-A0A1R3S024-F1
#
_entry.id   AF-A0A1R3S024-F1
#
_cell.length_a   1.000
_cell.length_b   1.000
_cell.length_c   1.000
_cell.angle_alpha   90.00
_cell.angle_beta   90.00
_cell.angle_gamma   90.00
#
_symmetry.space_group_name_H-M   'P 1'
#
loop_
_entity.id
_entity.type
_entity.pdbx_description
1 polymer ?
#
loop_
_entity_poly.entity_id
_entity_poly.type
_entity_poly.pdbx_seq_one_letter_code
_entity_poly.pdbx_strand_id
1 'polypeptide(L)'
;MSLDFGVGDFIELVTLANDIRRRFIGAPEVFKAISSEIKLLGIALQDLEDLELEQGLNSQQKVKVLNVSHGCLDVLGELRGKLDGFQVLDNGATNIKGKARRVWKRLVWDQDEINSFRQRIISSLASLNLLIEKINSDILLDVKDEVGQLRQYQESTRRQEIIDWLAPVNFTGQQSNTFHRRQKGTGAWFLATEEFTKWSDIRNSILFCPGIPGAGKTFLTSIVVDHLEHTFGPDPKVGIAYLYCNFRQQHEQKI
;
A
#
# COMPACT_ATOMS: atom_id res chain seq x y z
N MET A 1 -16.98 -18.63 19.04
CA MET A 1 -16.25 -18.12 20.20
C MET A 1 -15.31 -17.06 19.66
N SER A 2 -15.61 -15.79 19.96
CA SER A 2 -14.86 -14.62 19.53
C SER A 2 -13.51 -14.59 20.26
N LEU A 3 -12.43 -14.87 19.54
CA LEU A 3 -11.07 -14.53 19.94
C LEU A 3 -10.89 -13.04 19.68
N ASP A 4 -11.52 -12.21 20.51
CA ASP A 4 -11.18 -10.80 20.60
C ASP A 4 -9.89 -10.72 21.41
N PHE A 5 -8.76 -10.89 20.72
CA PHE A 5 -7.49 -10.47 21.25
C PHE A 5 -7.39 -8.98 21.00
N GLY A 6 -7.41 -8.23 22.08
CA GLY A 6 -7.47 -6.78 22.05
C GLY A 6 -6.15 -6.16 22.46
N VAL A 7 -6.10 -4.84 22.36
CA VAL A 7 -5.04 -3.99 22.95
C VAL A 7 -4.70 -4.41 24.40
N GLY A 8 -5.70 -4.90 25.15
CA GLY A 8 -5.52 -5.43 26.50
C GLY A 8 -4.50 -6.55 26.63
N ASP A 9 -4.37 -7.44 25.64
CA ASP A 9 -3.43 -8.56 25.69
C ASP A 9 -1.98 -8.11 25.46
N PHE A 10 -1.76 -7.05 24.67
CA PHE A 10 -0.42 -6.43 24.52
C PHE A 10 -0.01 -5.71 25.79
N ILE A 11 -0.93 -4.98 26.42
CA ILE A 11 -0.69 -4.35 27.71
C ILE A 11 -0.33 -5.42 28.75
N GLU A 12 -1.01 -6.56 28.77
CA GLU A 12 -0.66 -7.69 29.64
C GLU A 12 0.75 -8.23 29.35
N LEU A 13 1.14 -8.38 28.08
CA LEU A 13 2.48 -8.83 27.70
C LEU A 13 3.58 -7.82 28.05
N VAL A 14 3.36 -6.53 27.79
CA VAL A 14 4.29 -5.45 28.11
C VAL A 14 4.46 -5.33 29.62
N THR A 15 3.36 -5.42 30.38
CA THR A 15 3.42 -5.40 31.86
C THR A 15 4.13 -6.63 32.41
N LEU A 16 3.89 -7.82 31.84
CA LEU A 16 4.59 -9.05 32.20
C LEU A 16 6.10 -8.96 31.93
N ALA A 17 6.51 -8.49 30.76
CA ALA A 17 7.91 -8.27 30.41
C ALA A 17 8.58 -7.28 31.37
N ASN A 18 7.88 -6.21 31.75
CA ASN A 18 8.35 -5.21 32.70
C ASN A 18 8.47 -5.76 34.14
N ASP A 19 7.52 -6.58 34.61
CA ASP A 19 7.60 -7.23 35.92
C ASP A 19 8.80 -8.17 35.99
N ILE A 20 8.97 -9.02 34.98
CA ILE A 20 10.10 -9.94 34.88
C ILE A 20 11.40 -9.15 34.89
N ARG A 21 11.52 -8.09 34.07
CA ARG A 21 12.70 -7.22 34.05
C ARG A 21 13.02 -6.61 35.41
N ARG A 22 12.00 -6.19 36.19
CA ARG A 22 12.22 -5.66 37.55
C ARG A 22 12.80 -6.71 38.48
N ARG A 23 12.41 -7.98 38.34
CA ARG A 23 12.96 -9.09 39.14
C ARG A 23 14.44 -9.38 38.83
N PHE A 24 14.93 -8.99 37.67
CA PHE A 24 16.35 -9.06 37.32
C PHE A 24 17.20 -7.89 37.87
N ILE A 25 16.61 -6.89 38.53
CA ILE A 25 17.34 -5.76 39.16
C ILE A 25 18.14 -6.29 40.38
N GLY A 26 19.38 -6.71 40.13
CA GLY A 26 20.27 -7.33 41.13
C GLY A 26 20.67 -8.77 40.82
N ALA A 27 20.33 -9.28 39.64
CA ALA A 27 20.78 -10.57 39.15
C ALA A 27 22.30 -10.59 38.89
N PRO A 28 22.97 -11.76 39.05
CA PRO A 28 24.36 -11.96 38.63
C PRO A 28 24.59 -11.61 37.15
N GLU A 29 25.84 -11.27 36.78
CA GLU A 29 26.21 -10.91 35.41
C GLU A 29 25.81 -11.97 34.36
N VAL A 30 25.75 -13.26 34.74
CA VAL A 30 25.31 -14.38 33.87
C VAL A 30 23.89 -14.18 33.33
N PHE A 31 23.01 -13.47 34.06
CA PHE A 31 21.61 -13.24 33.68
C PHE A 31 21.37 -11.88 33.01
N LYS A 32 22.41 -11.05 32.90
CA LYS A 32 22.30 -9.69 32.33
C LYS A 32 21.86 -9.71 30.88
N ALA A 33 22.28 -10.72 30.13
CA ALA A 33 21.87 -10.92 28.74
C ALA A 33 20.36 -11.15 28.62
N ILE A 34 19.80 -12.06 29.45
CA ILE A 34 18.34 -12.30 29.52
C ILE A 34 17.60 -11.01 29.84
N SER A 35 18.06 -10.26 30.84
CA SER A 35 17.41 -8.98 31.19
C SER A 35 17.44 -7.96 30.05
N SER A 36 18.51 -7.94 29.25
CA SER A 36 18.64 -7.06 28.09
C SER A 36 17.71 -7.51 26.96
N GLU A 37 17.64 -8.82 26.69
CA GLU A 37 16.78 -9.41 25.66
C GLU A 37 15.30 -9.18 25.99
N ILE A 38 14.89 -9.31 27.25
CA ILE A 38 13.52 -9.01 27.71
C ILE A 38 13.19 -7.53 27.57
N LYS A 39 14.16 -6.64 27.83
CA LYS A 39 13.97 -5.20 27.61
C LYS A 39 13.67 -4.93 26.13
N LEU A 40 14.43 -5.53 25.22
CA LEU A 40 14.23 -5.34 23.79
C LEU A 40 12.89 -5.95 23.33
N LEU A 41 12.50 -7.11 23.87
CA LEU A 41 11.20 -7.72 23.59
C LEU A 41 10.05 -6.81 24.04
N GLY A 42 10.17 -6.20 25.23
CA GLY A 42 9.17 -5.25 25.73
C GLY A 42 9.05 -3.98 24.88
N ILE A 43 10.15 -3.49 24.31
CA ILE A 43 10.12 -2.35 23.36
C ILE A 43 9.37 -2.75 22.10
N ALA A 44 9.73 -3.90 21.51
CA ALA A 44 9.10 -4.34 20.28
C ALA A 44 7.60 -4.63 20.47
N LEU A 45 7.19 -5.18 21.62
CA LEU A 45 5.77 -5.32 21.98
C LEU A 45 5.04 -3.97 22.07
N GLN A 46 5.69 -2.93 22.58
CA GLN A 46 5.14 -1.57 22.61
C GLN A 46 5.00 -0.99 21.20
N ASP A 47 6.03 -1.14 20.37
CA ASP A 47 5.99 -0.66 18.97
C ASP A 47 4.83 -1.30 18.20
N LEU A 48 4.53 -2.58 18.48
CA LEU A 48 3.41 -3.29 17.89
C LEU A 48 2.04 -2.82 18.42
N GLU A 49 1.94 -2.49 19.70
CA GLU A 49 0.74 -1.90 20.31
C GLU A 49 0.44 -0.52 19.68
N ASP A 50 1.47 0.32 19.57
CA ASP A 50 1.36 1.66 18.99
C ASP A 50 0.90 1.58 17.52
N LEU A 51 1.41 0.60 16.75
CA LEU A 51 0.96 0.34 15.38
C LEU A 51 -0.51 -0.07 15.30
N GLU A 52 -1.00 -0.92 16.21
CA GLU A 52 -2.42 -1.29 16.21
C GLU A 52 -3.32 -0.11 16.58
N LEU A 53 -2.89 0.73 17.52
CA LEU A 53 -3.63 1.92 17.96
C LEU A 53 -3.72 3.01 16.89
N GLU A 54 -2.61 3.26 16.18
CA GLU A 54 -2.54 4.33 15.18
C GLU A 54 -3.17 3.95 13.84
N GLN A 55 -2.86 2.75 13.34
CA GLN A 55 -3.17 2.36 11.95
C GLN A 55 -4.33 1.37 11.86
N GLY A 56 -4.59 0.61 12.92
CA GLY A 56 -5.54 -0.49 12.91
C GLY A 56 -5.04 -1.68 12.09
N LEU A 57 -5.07 -2.88 12.66
CA LEU A 57 -4.66 -4.09 11.97
C LEU A 57 -5.83 -4.77 11.24
N ASN A 58 -5.58 -5.22 10.01
CA ASN A 58 -6.56 -6.03 9.28
C ASN A 58 -6.65 -7.46 9.87
N SER A 59 -7.71 -8.20 9.53
CA SER A 59 -7.97 -9.53 10.08
C SER A 59 -6.81 -10.51 9.89
N GLN A 60 -6.08 -10.42 8.77
CA GLN A 60 -4.95 -11.31 8.49
C GLN A 60 -3.70 -10.93 9.30
N GLN A 61 -3.45 -9.63 9.49
CA GLN A 61 -2.38 -9.12 10.33
C GLN A 61 -2.63 -9.49 11.79
N LYS A 62 -3.86 -9.32 12.28
CA LYS A 62 -4.28 -9.72 13.63
C LYS A 62 -3.97 -11.19 13.92
N VAL A 63 -4.31 -12.12 13.01
CA VAL A 63 -3.99 -13.55 13.17
C VAL A 63 -2.48 -13.81 13.25
N LYS A 64 -1.66 -13.09 12.47
CA LYS A 64 -0.20 -13.25 12.54
C LYS A 64 0.37 -12.72 13.85
N VAL A 65 -0.12 -11.56 14.29
CA VAL A 65 0.26 -10.98 15.58
C VAL A 65 -0.11 -11.91 16.72
N LEU A 66 -1.32 -12.48 16.70
CA LEU A 66 -1.78 -13.46 17.68
C LEU A 66 -0.81 -14.63 17.88
N ASN A 67 -0.33 -15.19 16.78
CA ASN A 67 0.57 -16.33 16.82
C ASN A 67 1.94 -15.96 17.42
N VAL A 68 2.45 -14.76 17.11
CA VAL A 68 3.73 -14.28 17.65
C VAL A 68 3.60 -13.88 19.12
N SER A 69 2.51 -13.22 19.49
CA SER A 69 2.21 -12.81 20.86
C SER A 69 2.05 -14.01 21.80
N HIS A 70 1.43 -15.11 21.35
CA HIS A 70 1.39 -16.36 22.11
C HIS A 70 2.80 -16.89 22.42
N GLY A 71 3.69 -16.92 21.42
CA GLY A 71 5.07 -17.34 21.64
C GLY A 71 5.81 -16.49 22.69
N CYS A 72 5.53 -15.17 22.70
CA CYS A 72 6.05 -14.27 23.73
C CYS A 72 5.46 -14.58 25.12
N LEU A 73 4.15 -14.82 25.17
CA LEU A 73 3.43 -15.14 26.40
C LEU A 73 3.95 -16.42 27.04
N ASP A 74 4.15 -17.47 26.24
CA ASP A 74 4.65 -18.76 26.71
C ASP A 74 6.05 -18.61 27.33
N VAL A 75 6.96 -17.92 26.63
CA VAL A 75 8.34 -17.73 27.10
C VAL A 75 8.39 -16.87 28.36
N LEU A 76 7.65 -15.76 28.39
CA LEU A 76 7.61 -14.87 29.55
C LEU A 76 6.88 -15.52 30.74
N GLY A 77 5.81 -16.27 30.49
CA GLY A 77 5.04 -17.00 31.49
C GLY A 77 5.85 -18.10 32.17
N GLU A 78 6.56 -18.91 31.39
CA GLU A 78 7.48 -19.93 31.94
C GLU A 78 8.62 -19.31 32.75
N LEU A 79 9.20 -18.22 32.24
CA LEU A 79 10.27 -17.50 32.93
C LEU A 79 9.77 -16.88 34.24
N ARG A 80 8.56 -16.31 34.24
CA ARG A 80 7.89 -15.82 35.45
C ARG A 80 7.62 -16.96 36.44
N GLY A 81 7.11 -18.10 36.00
CA GLY A 81 6.86 -19.26 36.85
C GLY A 81 8.13 -19.76 37.55
N LYS A 82 9.25 -19.83 36.81
CA LYS A 82 10.58 -20.11 37.37
C LYS A 82 10.97 -19.05 38.41
N LEU A 83 10.68 -17.77 38.16
CA LEU A 83 10.94 -16.67 39.09
C LEU A 83 10.02 -16.64 40.33
N ASP A 84 8.75 -17.03 40.21
CA ASP A 84 7.77 -17.06 41.30
C ASP A 84 8.11 -18.14 42.33
N GLY A 85 8.74 -19.25 41.90
CA GLY A 85 9.33 -20.25 42.80
C GLY A 85 10.34 -19.67 43.81
N PHE A 86 10.84 -18.44 43.59
CA PHE A 86 11.74 -17.75 44.51
C PHE A 86 11.03 -16.90 45.57
N GLN A 87 9.83 -16.38 45.32
CA GLN A 87 9.12 -15.51 46.27
C GLN A 87 8.65 -16.27 47.52
N VAL A 88 8.30 -17.56 47.38
CA VAL A 88 7.92 -18.43 48.49
C VAL A 88 9.04 -18.59 49.54
N LEU A 89 10.30 -18.30 49.17
CA LEU A 89 11.48 -18.38 50.04
C LEU A 89 11.81 -17.07 50.77
N ASP A 90 11.10 -15.96 50.51
CA ASP A 90 11.50 -14.59 50.95
C ASP A 90 10.61 -13.95 52.05
N ASN A 91 9.67 -14.69 52.64
CA ASN A 91 8.66 -14.17 53.61
C ASN A 91 9.20 -13.74 55.01
N GLY A 92 10.43 -13.24 55.12
CA GLY A 92 10.90 -12.63 56.38
C GLY A 92 12.18 -11.79 56.25
N ALA A 93 12.09 -10.50 56.59
CA ALA A 93 13.15 -9.50 56.86
C ALA A 93 13.43 -8.39 55.81
N THR A 94 13.84 -7.23 56.35
CA THR A 94 13.67 -5.84 55.90
C THR A 94 14.80 -5.23 55.04
N ASN A 95 15.72 -6.02 54.47
CA ASN A 95 16.87 -5.49 53.68
C ASN A 95 16.93 -6.09 52.26
N ILE A 96 16.45 -5.32 51.27
CA ILE A 96 16.11 -5.77 49.90
C ILE A 96 17.35 -6.14 49.06
N LYS A 97 18.40 -5.29 49.04
CA LYS A 97 19.57 -5.50 48.16
C LYS A 97 20.44 -6.71 48.57
N GLY A 98 20.58 -6.95 49.87
CA GLY A 98 21.39 -8.07 50.40
C GLY A 98 20.67 -9.43 50.34
N LYS A 99 19.34 -9.44 50.25
CA LYS A 99 18.53 -10.66 50.08
C LYS A 99 18.50 -11.11 48.63
N ALA A 100 18.27 -10.20 47.68
CA ALA A 100 18.28 -10.51 46.25
C ALA A 100 19.56 -11.29 45.87
N ARG A 101 20.74 -10.78 46.27
CA ARG A 101 22.03 -11.43 46.01
C ARG A 101 22.19 -12.82 46.66
N ARG A 102 21.51 -13.10 47.79
CA ARG A 102 21.52 -14.41 48.45
C ARG A 102 20.55 -15.39 47.79
N VAL A 103 19.39 -14.92 47.34
CA VAL A 103 18.40 -15.71 46.60
C VAL A 103 19.00 -16.18 45.27
N TRP A 104 19.67 -15.29 44.53
CA TRP A 104 20.39 -15.65 43.30
C TRP A 104 21.53 -16.66 43.52
N LYS A 105 22.16 -16.69 44.70
CA LYS A 105 23.19 -17.69 45.03
C LYS A 105 22.63 -19.08 45.34
N ARG A 106 21.37 -19.17 45.77
CA ARG A 106 20.67 -20.44 46.02
C ARG A 106 20.01 -20.97 44.74
N LEU A 107 20.03 -20.16 43.69
CA LEU A 107 19.46 -20.54 42.42
C LEU A 107 20.40 -21.48 41.67
N VAL A 108 19.94 -22.71 41.48
CA VAL A 108 20.59 -23.67 40.59
C VAL A 108 19.87 -23.57 39.25
N TRP A 109 20.31 -22.65 38.40
CA TRP A 109 20.03 -22.71 36.97
C TRP A 109 21.28 -23.29 36.32
N ASP A 110 21.13 -24.38 35.59
CA ASP A 110 22.21 -24.84 34.74
C ASP A 110 22.36 -23.89 33.54
N GLN A 111 23.53 -23.95 32.90
CA GLN A 111 23.84 -23.09 31.77
C GLN A 111 22.96 -23.39 30.54
N ASP A 112 22.44 -24.61 30.44
CA ASP A 112 21.64 -25.07 29.31
C ASP A 112 20.20 -24.53 29.37
N GLU A 113 19.58 -24.47 30.56
CA GLU A 113 18.31 -23.81 30.82
C GLU A 113 18.41 -22.30 30.52
N ILE A 114 19.48 -21.64 31.00
CA ILE A 114 19.75 -20.22 30.70
C ILE A 114 19.82 -20.01 29.19
N ASN A 115 20.61 -20.81 28.50
CA ASN A 115 20.79 -20.70 27.06
C ASN A 115 19.48 -20.97 26.31
N SER A 116 18.69 -21.96 26.75
CA SER A 116 17.38 -22.28 26.18
C SER A 116 16.41 -21.10 26.27
N PHE A 117 16.27 -20.47 27.45
CA PHE A 117 15.44 -19.27 27.61
C PHE A 117 15.92 -18.13 26.72
N ARG A 118 17.23 -17.88 26.66
CA ARG A 118 17.80 -16.85 25.79
C ARG A 118 17.44 -17.09 24.32
N GLN A 119 17.64 -18.31 23.82
CA GLN A 119 17.33 -18.65 22.43
C GLN A 119 15.85 -18.43 22.11
N ARG A 120 14.95 -18.79 23.03
CA ARG A 120 13.50 -18.59 22.87
C ARG A 120 13.10 -17.12 22.90
N ILE A 121 13.69 -16.31 23.79
CA ILE A 121 13.45 -14.85 23.84
C ILE A 121 13.97 -14.20 22.55
N ILE A 122 15.18 -14.55 22.10
CA ILE A 122 15.76 -14.04 20.85
C ILE A 122 14.90 -14.42 19.65
N SER A 123 14.44 -15.68 19.58
CA SER A 123 13.55 -16.13 18.51
C SER A 123 12.24 -15.35 18.51
N SER A 124 11.62 -15.16 19.68
CA SER A 124 10.35 -14.43 19.82
C SER A 124 10.52 -12.97 19.40
N LEU A 125 11.61 -12.33 19.82
CA LEU A 125 11.97 -10.97 19.42
C LEU A 125 12.18 -10.85 17.91
N ALA A 126 12.92 -11.80 17.31
CA ALA A 126 13.15 -11.80 15.87
C ALA A 126 11.83 -11.96 15.09
N SER A 127 10.96 -12.86 15.53
CA SER A 127 9.63 -13.05 14.92
C SER A 127 8.78 -11.79 15.01
N LEU A 128 8.82 -11.09 16.15
CA LEU A 128 8.04 -9.87 16.36
C LEU A 128 8.56 -8.69 15.53
N ASN A 129 9.88 -8.48 15.49
CA ASN A 129 10.48 -7.46 14.64
C ASN A 129 10.20 -7.69 13.15
N LEU A 130 10.33 -8.93 12.68
CA LEU A 130 10.00 -9.27 11.28
C LEU A 130 8.52 -9.01 10.95
N LEU A 131 7.63 -9.20 11.93
CA LEU A 131 6.22 -8.91 11.76
C LEU A 131 5.96 -7.41 11.69
N ILE A 132 6.57 -6.62 12.58
CA ILE A 132 6.52 -5.15 12.55
C ILE A 132 6.99 -4.61 11.20
N GLU A 133 8.16 -5.05 10.74
CA GLU A 133 8.73 -4.65 9.44
C GLU A 133 7.80 -5.01 8.28
N LYS A 134 7.18 -6.19 8.34
CA LYS A 134 6.21 -6.61 7.33
C LYS A 134 4.96 -5.74 7.33
N ILE A 135 4.39 -5.45 8.50
CA ILE A 135 3.21 -4.58 8.63
C ILE A 135 3.53 -3.18 8.06
N ASN A 136 4.67 -2.61 8.44
CA ASN A 136 5.13 -1.32 7.92
C ASN A 136 5.30 -1.34 6.40
N SER A 137 5.86 -2.42 5.84
CA SER A 137 6.01 -2.58 4.40
C SER A 137 4.67 -2.69 3.68
N ASP A 138 3.71 -3.44 4.24
CA ASP A 138 2.37 -3.58 3.66
C ASP A 138 1.66 -2.20 3.64
N ILE A 139 1.72 -1.46 4.75
CA ILE A 139 1.16 -0.09 4.84
C ILE A 139 1.80 0.85 3.82
N LEU A 140 3.13 0.80 3.67
CA LEU A 140 3.84 1.67 2.72
C LEU A 140 3.43 1.38 1.27
N LEU A 141 3.15 0.13 0.93
CA LEU A 141 2.67 -0.24 -0.39
C LEU A 141 1.25 0.29 -0.65
N ASP A 142 0.35 0.14 0.32
CA ASP A 142 -1.02 0.66 0.21
C ASP A 142 -1.03 2.19 0.02
N VAL A 143 -0.24 2.92 0.82
CA VAL A 143 -0.09 4.38 0.68
C VAL A 143 0.45 4.76 -0.71
N LYS A 144 1.44 4.02 -1.21
CA LYS A 144 2.02 4.29 -2.53
C LYS A 144 0.98 4.11 -3.65
N ASP A 145 0.15 3.08 -3.55
CA ASP A 145 -0.90 2.80 -4.52
C ASP A 145 -2.01 3.87 -4.48
N GLU A 146 -2.46 4.27 -3.29
CA GLU A 146 -3.43 5.36 -3.12
C GLU A 146 -2.91 6.70 -3.68
N VAL A 147 -1.65 7.06 -3.39
CA VAL A 147 -1.02 8.27 -3.95
C VAL A 147 -0.89 8.16 -5.47
N GLY A 148 -0.61 6.98 -6.01
CA GLY A 148 -0.59 6.73 -7.44
C GLY A 148 -1.94 7.00 -8.11
N GLN A 149 -3.02 6.51 -7.50
CA GLN A 149 -4.40 6.74 -7.98
C GLN A 149 -4.78 8.22 -7.91
N LEU A 150 -4.46 8.91 -6.82
CA LEU A 150 -4.72 10.35 -6.68
C LEU A 150 -4.01 11.17 -7.75
N ARG A 151 -2.74 10.83 -8.05
CA ARG A 151 -1.99 11.48 -9.11
C ARG A 151 -2.63 11.26 -10.48
N GLN A 152 -3.04 10.03 -10.81
CA GLN A 152 -3.72 9.75 -12.07
C GLN A 152 -5.04 10.52 -12.18
N TYR A 153 -5.81 10.58 -11.09
CA TYR A 153 -7.03 11.37 -11.04
C TYR A 153 -6.75 12.85 -11.32
N GLN A 154 -5.77 13.46 -10.63
CA GLN A 154 -5.38 14.85 -10.86
C GLN A 154 -4.91 15.11 -12.31
N GLU A 155 -4.10 14.22 -12.88
CA GLU A 155 -3.65 14.34 -14.27
C GLU A 155 -4.84 14.24 -15.26
N SER A 156 -5.82 13.38 -14.98
CA SER A 156 -7.04 13.25 -15.78
C SER A 156 -7.93 14.50 -15.69
N THR A 157 -8.13 15.04 -14.48
CA THR A 157 -8.90 16.27 -14.26
C THR A 157 -8.26 17.45 -14.98
N ARG A 158 -6.95 17.63 -14.83
CA ARG A 158 -6.21 18.70 -15.50
C ARG A 158 -6.26 18.57 -17.02
N ARG A 159 -6.21 17.33 -17.55
CA ARG A 159 -6.38 17.09 -18.98
C ARG A 159 -7.78 17.51 -19.44
N GLN A 160 -8.81 17.17 -18.67
CA GLN A 160 -10.18 17.54 -19.00
C GLN A 160 -10.36 19.07 -18.97
N GLU A 161 -9.81 19.76 -17.97
CA GLU A 161 -9.83 21.24 -17.91
C GLU A 161 -9.20 21.90 -19.14
N ILE A 162 -8.08 21.34 -19.63
CA ILE A 162 -7.43 21.82 -20.86
C ILE A 162 -8.32 21.56 -22.09
N ILE A 163 -8.96 20.39 -22.18
CA ILE A 163 -9.88 20.06 -23.27
C ILE A 163 -11.08 21.01 -23.26
N ASP A 164 -11.69 21.22 -22.10
CA ASP A 164 -12.85 22.10 -21.93
C ASP A 164 -12.50 23.56 -22.25
N TRP A 165 -11.26 24.00 -21.94
CA TRP A 165 -10.75 25.30 -22.33
C TRP A 165 -10.50 25.42 -23.84
N LEU A 166 -9.89 24.42 -24.47
CA LEU A 166 -9.57 24.45 -25.91
C LEU A 166 -10.80 24.30 -26.81
N ALA A 167 -11.76 23.48 -26.40
CA ALA A 167 -12.91 23.09 -27.19
C ALA A 167 -14.16 22.96 -26.30
N PRO A 168 -14.88 24.06 -26.04
CA PRO A 168 -16.14 24.01 -25.28
C PRO A 168 -17.24 23.20 -25.97
N VAL A 169 -17.05 22.87 -27.26
CA VAL A 169 -17.95 22.03 -28.06
C VAL A 169 -17.47 20.58 -28.04
N ASN A 170 -18.38 19.66 -27.75
CA ASN A 170 -18.10 18.21 -27.74
C ASN A 170 -17.96 17.63 -29.16
N PHE A 171 -16.76 17.78 -29.75
CA PHE A 171 -16.44 17.24 -31.07
C PHE A 171 -16.37 15.70 -31.09
N THR A 172 -16.02 15.05 -29.99
CA THR A 172 -16.01 13.59 -29.87
C THR A 172 -17.42 13.01 -30.03
N GLY A 173 -18.41 13.64 -29.38
CA GLY A 173 -19.82 13.28 -29.55
C GLY A 173 -20.31 13.51 -30.98
N GLN A 174 -19.90 14.62 -31.61
CA GLN A 174 -20.22 14.89 -33.02
C GLN A 174 -19.60 13.86 -33.97
N GLN A 175 -18.35 13.47 -33.73
CA GLN A 175 -17.64 12.44 -34.49
C GLN A 175 -18.35 11.09 -34.37
N SER A 176 -18.56 10.61 -33.14
CA SER A 176 -19.24 9.34 -32.87
C SER A 176 -20.64 9.29 -33.50
N ASN A 177 -21.45 10.34 -33.31
CA ASN A 177 -22.78 10.43 -33.91
C ASN A 177 -22.75 10.43 -35.45
N THR A 178 -21.80 11.12 -36.06
CA THR A 178 -21.66 11.16 -37.53
C THR A 178 -21.23 9.79 -38.06
N PHE A 179 -20.22 9.18 -37.42
CA PHE A 179 -19.70 7.89 -37.81
C PHE A 179 -20.75 6.78 -37.66
N HIS A 180 -21.50 6.72 -36.55
CA HIS A 180 -22.51 5.68 -36.34
C HIS A 180 -23.73 5.83 -37.27
N ARG A 181 -24.03 7.03 -37.76
CA ARG A 181 -25.13 7.24 -38.71
C ARG A 181 -24.79 6.80 -40.14
N ARG A 182 -23.54 6.49 -40.44
CA ARG A 182 -23.13 6.05 -41.78
C ARG A 182 -23.66 4.64 -42.07
N GLN A 183 -23.96 4.36 -43.33
CA GLN A 183 -24.16 2.99 -43.77
C GLN A 183 -22.81 2.27 -43.84
N LYS A 184 -22.75 1.05 -43.32
CA LYS A 184 -21.52 0.25 -43.28
C LYS A 184 -20.99 0.05 -44.72
N GLY A 185 -19.68 0.26 -44.91
CA GLY A 185 -19.02 0.16 -46.21
C GLY A 185 -19.05 1.46 -47.05
N THR A 186 -19.91 2.43 -46.74
CA THR A 186 -19.89 3.74 -47.41
C THR A 186 -18.58 4.47 -47.11
N GLY A 187 -17.99 5.09 -48.15
CA GLY A 187 -16.79 5.91 -48.05
C GLY A 187 -15.48 5.14 -47.87
N ALA A 188 -15.50 3.81 -47.79
CA ALA A 188 -14.29 2.99 -47.67
C ALA A 188 -13.34 3.12 -48.87
N TRP A 189 -13.90 3.37 -50.06
CA TRP A 189 -13.13 3.60 -51.28
C TRP A 189 -12.18 4.80 -51.15
N PHE A 190 -12.54 5.80 -50.34
CA PHE A 190 -11.74 7.01 -50.14
C PHE A 190 -10.42 6.72 -49.44
N LEU A 191 -10.42 5.80 -48.48
CA LEU A 191 -9.21 5.40 -47.76
C LEU A 191 -8.22 4.63 -48.64
N ALA A 192 -8.67 4.15 -49.82
CA ALA A 192 -7.84 3.43 -50.77
C ALA A 192 -7.31 4.33 -51.90
N THR A 193 -7.61 5.63 -51.89
CA THR A 193 -7.13 6.53 -52.93
C THR A 193 -5.67 6.89 -52.73
N GLU A 194 -4.97 7.16 -53.83
CA GLU A 194 -3.56 7.55 -53.78
C GLU A 194 -3.37 8.89 -53.05
N GLU A 195 -4.34 9.81 -53.19
CA GLU A 195 -4.33 11.11 -52.52
C GLU A 195 -4.40 10.99 -51.00
N PHE A 196 -5.24 10.08 -50.47
CA PHE A 196 -5.35 9.85 -49.03
C PHE A 196 -4.06 9.25 -48.48
N THR A 197 -3.56 8.19 -49.11
CA THR A 197 -2.33 7.50 -48.67
C THR A 197 -1.12 8.42 -48.70
N LYS A 198 -0.98 9.23 -49.77
CA LYS A 198 0.10 10.24 -49.83
C LYS A 198 -0.03 11.27 -48.71
N TRP A 199 -1.25 11.73 -48.42
CA TRP A 199 -1.48 12.69 -47.35
C TRP A 199 -1.16 12.10 -45.97
N SER A 200 -1.54 10.86 -45.69
CA SER A 200 -1.26 10.22 -44.40
C SER A 200 0.23 9.97 -44.17
N ASP A 201 1.00 9.73 -45.24
CA ASP A 201 2.43 9.41 -45.14
C ASP A 201 3.32 10.67 -45.09
N ILE A 202 2.88 11.79 -45.67
CA ILE A 202 3.66 13.03 -45.75
C ILE A 202 3.37 13.93 -44.55
N ARG A 203 4.41 14.25 -43.77
CA ARG A 203 4.34 15.22 -42.67
C ARG A 203 3.95 16.62 -43.18
N ASN A 204 3.13 17.33 -42.39
CA ASN A 204 2.70 18.71 -42.66
C ASN A 204 1.96 18.89 -44.00
N SER A 205 1.18 17.90 -44.41
CA SER A 205 0.41 17.93 -45.65
C SER A 205 -1.07 18.26 -45.42
N ILE A 206 -1.74 18.79 -46.45
CA ILE A 206 -3.16 19.14 -46.42
C ILE A 206 -3.89 18.36 -47.53
N LEU A 207 -4.95 17.63 -47.16
CA LEU A 207 -5.83 16.98 -48.12
C LEU A 207 -7.07 17.85 -48.34
N PHE A 208 -7.24 18.32 -49.58
CA PHE A 208 -8.39 19.11 -49.97
C PHE A 208 -9.43 18.23 -50.68
N CYS A 209 -10.65 18.19 -50.15
CA CYS A 209 -11.74 17.36 -50.68
C CYS A 209 -12.91 18.22 -51.19
N PRO A 210 -12.84 18.74 -52.43
CA PRO A 210 -13.94 19.51 -53.02
C PRO A 210 -15.13 18.61 -53.32
N GLY A 211 -16.34 19.19 -53.31
CA GLY A 211 -17.55 18.48 -53.72
C GLY A 211 -18.80 19.33 -53.55
N ILE A 212 -19.87 18.96 -54.24
CA ILE A 212 -21.17 19.64 -54.17
C ILE A 212 -21.79 19.54 -52.76
N PRO A 213 -22.70 20.44 -52.38
CA PRO A 213 -23.53 20.26 -51.18
C PRO A 213 -24.21 18.89 -51.18
N GLY A 214 -24.25 18.21 -50.02
CA GLY A 214 -24.84 16.88 -49.91
C GLY A 214 -23.95 15.71 -50.36
N ALA A 215 -22.75 15.95 -50.90
CA ALA A 215 -21.83 14.89 -51.36
C ALA A 215 -21.25 13.98 -50.24
N GLY A 216 -21.69 14.13 -48.99
CA GLY A 216 -21.24 13.27 -47.88
C GLY A 216 -19.87 13.61 -47.30
N LYS A 217 -19.31 14.80 -47.58
CA LYS A 217 -17.98 15.23 -47.08
C LYS A 217 -17.82 15.03 -45.56
N THR A 218 -18.80 15.42 -44.76
CA THR A 218 -18.78 15.25 -43.30
C THR A 218 -18.70 13.78 -42.88
N PHE A 219 -19.40 12.89 -43.58
CA PHE A 219 -19.30 11.45 -43.34
C PHE A 219 -17.92 10.91 -43.75
N LEU A 220 -17.36 11.36 -44.88
CA LEU A 220 -16.00 11.02 -45.28
C LEU A 220 -14.97 11.46 -44.22
N THR A 221 -15.08 12.68 -43.69
CA THR A 221 -14.22 13.15 -42.59
C THR A 221 -14.34 12.27 -41.36
N SER A 222 -15.56 11.85 -40.98
CA SER A 222 -15.74 10.94 -39.83
C SER A 222 -15.07 9.58 -40.03
N ILE A 223 -15.04 9.07 -41.28
CA ILE A 223 -14.37 7.82 -41.63
C ILE A 223 -12.85 7.98 -41.56
N VAL A 224 -12.33 9.14 -42.01
CA VAL A 224 -10.90 9.46 -41.90
C VAL A 224 -10.47 9.52 -40.44
N VAL A 225 -11.20 10.26 -39.59
CA VAL A 225 -10.88 10.36 -38.16
C VAL A 225 -10.88 8.98 -37.50
N ASP A 226 -11.92 8.18 -37.73
CA ASP A 226 -12.01 6.81 -37.20
C ASP A 226 -10.85 5.93 -37.69
N HIS A 227 -10.48 6.02 -38.96
CA HIS A 227 -9.34 5.29 -39.51
C HIS A 227 -8.00 5.70 -38.86
N LEU A 228 -7.80 7.01 -38.64
CA LEU A 228 -6.59 7.51 -37.98
C LEU A 228 -6.55 7.08 -36.51
N GLU A 229 -7.68 7.15 -35.78
CA GLU A 229 -7.78 6.68 -34.40
C GLU A 229 -7.46 5.19 -34.29
N HIS A 230 -7.96 4.35 -35.20
CA HIS A 230 -7.65 2.92 -35.20
C HIS A 230 -6.21 2.62 -35.61
N THR A 231 -5.65 3.37 -36.56
CA THR A 231 -4.30 3.12 -37.10
C THR A 231 -3.21 3.60 -36.17
N PHE A 232 -3.37 4.79 -35.58
CA PHE A 232 -2.32 5.45 -34.78
C PHE A 232 -2.64 5.53 -33.29
N GLY A 233 -3.88 5.29 -32.85
CA GLY A 233 -4.26 5.32 -31.44
C GLY A 233 -3.44 4.39 -30.52
N PRO A 234 -2.98 3.20 -30.98
CA PRO A 234 -2.09 2.36 -30.17
C PRO A 234 -0.67 2.92 -29.97
N ASP A 235 -0.21 3.89 -30.78
CA ASP A 235 1.12 4.47 -30.65
C ASP A 235 1.11 5.62 -29.63
N PRO A 236 1.75 5.47 -28.45
CA PRO A 236 1.77 6.51 -27.43
C PRO A 236 2.52 7.78 -27.85
N LYS A 237 3.22 7.77 -28.99
CA LYS A 237 3.95 8.93 -29.53
C LYS A 237 3.10 9.80 -30.48
N VAL A 238 1.92 9.33 -30.87
CA VAL A 238 1.05 10.03 -31.83
C VAL A 238 -0.21 10.53 -31.14
N GLY A 239 -0.44 11.84 -31.19
CA GLY A 239 -1.69 12.46 -30.76
C GLY A 239 -2.56 12.81 -31.97
N ILE A 240 -3.85 12.52 -31.89
CA ILE A 240 -4.84 12.86 -32.94
C ILE A 240 -5.76 13.94 -32.38
N ALA A 241 -5.88 15.04 -33.11
CA ALA A 241 -6.80 16.13 -32.79
C ALA A 241 -7.66 16.44 -34.02
N TYR A 242 -8.96 16.66 -33.81
CA TYR A 242 -9.89 17.02 -34.87
C TYR A 242 -10.93 18.02 -34.36
N LEU A 243 -11.35 18.93 -35.25
CA LEU A 243 -12.39 19.92 -34.98
C LEU A 243 -13.37 19.95 -36.15
N TYR A 244 -14.65 20.09 -35.85
CA TYR A 244 -15.69 20.28 -36.86
C TYR A 244 -16.11 21.74 -36.92
N CYS A 245 -15.58 22.47 -37.92
CA CYS A 245 -15.99 23.85 -38.16
C CYS A 245 -17.34 23.88 -38.88
N ASN A 246 -18.35 24.49 -38.25
CA ASN A 246 -19.70 24.59 -38.79
C ASN A 246 -20.04 26.05 -39.09
N PHE A 247 -20.19 26.38 -40.37
CA PHE A 247 -20.49 27.74 -40.83
C PHE A 247 -21.79 28.33 -40.24
N ARG A 248 -22.71 27.50 -39.71
CA ARG A 248 -23.95 27.96 -39.06
C ARG A 248 -23.76 28.33 -37.59
N GLN A 249 -22.64 27.95 -36.97
CA GLN A 249 -22.31 28.21 -35.56
C GLN A 249 -21.20 29.26 -35.41
N GLN A 250 -21.09 30.18 -36.36
CA GLN A 250 -20.08 31.25 -36.36
C GLN A 250 -20.04 32.11 -35.09
N HIS A 251 -21.11 32.14 -34.30
CA HIS A 251 -21.18 32.91 -33.05
C HIS A 251 -20.55 32.16 -31.86
N GLU A 252 -20.58 30.83 -31.91
CA GLU A 252 -20.01 29.91 -30.91
C GLU A 252 -18.56 29.52 -31.25
N GLN A 253 -18.14 29.76 -32.51
CA GLN A 253 -16.83 29.39 -33.06
C GLN A 253 -15.97 30.63 -33.39
N LYS A 254 -16.00 31.65 -32.52
CA LYS A 254 -15.07 32.80 -32.61
C LYS A 254 -13.85 32.52 -31.73
N ILE A 255 -12.67 32.61 -32.34
CA ILE A 255 -11.37 32.58 -31.65
C ILE A 255 -11.20 33.89 -30.87
#